data_AF-A0A9D6JZX9-F1
#
_entry.id   AF-A0A9D6JZX9-F1
#
_cell.length_a   1.000
_cell.length_b   1.000
_cell.length_c   1.000
_cell.angle_alpha   90.00
_cell.angle_beta   90.00
_cell.angle_gamma   90.00
#
_symmetry.space_group_name_H-M   'P 1'
#
loop_
_entity.id
_entity.type
_entity.pdbx_description
1 polymer ?
#
loop_
_entity_poly.entity_id
_entity_poly.type
_entity_poly.pdbx_seq_one_letter_code
_entity_poly.pdbx_strand_id
1 'polypeptide(L)'
;MSARVARAEISSDERVAAALAHALIIVQTVGIIGAALIWLLQKDKSPYVARHALQAVAYQFAGLLLWLGAFFLYMIVIFGGMGFLTMLRPREPSGVVFPLFFSLPMCLIFLLWGLLILYGLYAAYVALQGREFRYVIIGPLVERFLSSTR
;
A
#
# COMPACT_ATOMS: atom_id res chain seq x y z
N MET A 1 31.01 1.67 -32.75
CA MET A 1 29.73 0.99 -33.02
C MET A 1 29.17 0.49 -31.69
N SER A 2 28.54 1.38 -30.91
CA SER A 2 27.98 1.05 -29.59
C SER A 2 26.47 0.95 -29.75
N ALA A 3 25.96 -0.27 -29.65
CA ALA A 3 24.54 -0.57 -29.66
C ALA A 3 23.89 0.08 -28.43
N ARG A 4 23.39 1.32 -28.60
CA ARG A 4 22.25 1.78 -27.83
C ARG A 4 21.11 0.86 -28.20
N VAL A 5 20.93 -0.20 -27.40
CA VAL A 5 19.69 -0.99 -27.38
C VAL A 5 18.57 0.03 -27.33
N ALA A 6 17.85 0.20 -28.44
CA ALA A 6 16.68 1.05 -28.49
C ALA A 6 15.76 0.50 -27.40
N ARG A 7 15.62 1.22 -26.27
CA ARG A 7 14.55 0.93 -25.34
C ARG A 7 13.29 1.04 -26.18
N ALA A 8 12.58 -0.07 -26.38
CA ALA A 8 11.26 -0.02 -26.98
C ALA A 8 10.49 1.08 -26.23
N GLU A 9 9.93 2.03 -26.97
CA GLU A 9 9.12 3.08 -26.37
C GLU A 9 8.01 2.40 -25.56
N ILE A 10 7.82 2.85 -24.31
CA ILE A 10 6.77 2.33 -23.46
C ILE A 10 5.45 2.72 -24.11
N SER A 11 4.68 1.71 -24.53
CA SER A 11 3.41 1.88 -25.21
C SER A 11 2.37 2.51 -24.30
N SER A 12 1.31 3.07 -24.89
CA SER A 12 0.21 3.64 -24.12
C SER A 12 -0.46 2.62 -23.21
N ASP A 13 -0.64 1.39 -23.70
CA ASP A 13 -1.27 0.29 -22.96
C ASP A 13 -0.43 -0.13 -21.75
N GLU A 14 0.90 -0.14 -21.89
CA GLU A 14 1.80 -0.42 -20.76
C GLU A 14 1.75 0.67 -19.69
N ARG A 15 1.67 1.94 -20.08
CA ARG A 15 1.50 3.06 -19.13
C ARG A 15 0.19 2.94 -18.36
N VAL A 16 -0.90 2.64 -19.06
CA VAL A 16 -2.23 2.47 -18.45
C VAL A 16 -2.25 1.25 -17.53
N ALA A 17 -1.73 0.10 -17.96
CA ALA A 17 -1.68 -1.11 -17.14
C ALA A 17 -0.84 -0.91 -15.87
N ALA A 18 0.33 -0.28 -15.99
CA ALA A 18 1.18 0.05 -14.85
C ALA A 18 0.50 1.01 -13.87
N ALA A 19 -0.18 2.04 -14.38
CA ALA A 19 -0.91 2.99 -13.56
C ALA A 19 -2.11 2.37 -12.86
N LEU A 20 -2.89 1.54 -13.57
CA LEU A 20 -4.03 0.82 -13.02
C LEU A 20 -3.60 -0.07 -11.85
N ALA A 21 -2.46 -0.77 -11.97
CA ALA A 21 -1.96 -1.60 -10.88
C ALA A 21 -1.78 -0.82 -9.56
N HIS A 22 -1.30 0.43 -9.62
CA HIS A 22 -1.17 1.29 -8.44
C HIS A 22 -2.50 1.92 -8.02
N ALA A 23 -3.32 2.39 -8.98
CA ALA A 23 -4.60 3.05 -8.71
C ALA A 23 -5.62 2.13 -8.02
N LEU A 24 -5.48 0.82 -8.20
CA LEU A 24 -6.26 -0.20 -7.52
C LEU A 24 -6.16 -0.14 -5.98
N ILE A 25 -5.21 0.60 -5.41
CA ILE A 25 -5.17 0.84 -3.96
C ILE A 25 -6.49 1.42 -3.40
N ILE A 26 -7.28 2.14 -4.21
CA ILE A 26 -8.57 2.71 -3.80
C ILE A 26 -9.61 1.63 -3.48
N VAL A 27 -9.52 0.48 -4.15
CA VAL A 27 -10.43 -0.67 -3.93
C VAL A 27 -9.85 -1.68 -2.94
N GLN A 28 -8.87 -1.26 -2.13
CA GLN A 28 -8.41 -1.97 -0.94
C GLN A 28 -7.94 -3.41 -1.26
N THR A 29 -8.43 -4.42 -0.52
CA THR A 29 -8.02 -5.82 -0.65
C THR A 29 -8.25 -6.38 -2.05
N VAL A 30 -9.33 -5.96 -2.72
CA VAL A 30 -9.61 -6.35 -4.11
C VAL A 30 -8.56 -5.77 -5.06
N GLY A 31 -8.02 -4.60 -4.73
CA GLY A 31 -6.95 -3.95 -5.47
C GLY A 31 -5.67 -4.76 -5.54
N ILE A 32 -5.31 -5.44 -4.44
CA ILE A 32 -4.13 -6.31 -4.38
C ILE A 32 -4.28 -7.44 -5.39
N ILE A 33 -5.46 -8.06 -5.43
CA ILE A 33 -5.77 -9.16 -6.37
C ILE A 33 -5.69 -8.64 -7.80
N GLY A 34 -6.29 -7.49 -8.10
CA GLY A 34 -6.23 -6.89 -9.42
C GLY A 34 -4.80 -6.57 -9.87
N ALA A 35 -3.98 -5.98 -8.99
CA ALA A 35 -2.57 -5.71 -9.27
C ALA A 35 -1.76 -7.00 -9.49
N ALA A 36 -2.05 -8.05 -8.74
CA ALA A 36 -1.42 -9.36 -8.89
C ALA A 36 -1.80 -10.03 -10.20
N LEU A 37 -3.06 -9.93 -10.62
CA LEU A 37 -3.52 -10.39 -11.93
C LEU A 37 -2.82 -9.65 -13.06
N ILE A 38 -2.70 -8.31 -12.97
CA ILE A 38 -1.95 -7.51 -13.95
C ILE A 38 -0.50 -7.99 -14.03
N TRP A 39 0.14 -8.23 -12.87
CA TRP A 39 1.50 -8.76 -12.84
C TRP A 39 1.59 -10.14 -13.51
N LEU A 40 0.73 -11.09 -13.14
CA LEU A 40 0.72 -12.45 -13.72
C LEU A 40 0.52 -12.44 -15.24
N LEU A 41 -0.35 -11.57 -15.75
CA LEU A 41 -0.66 -11.48 -17.18
C LEU A 41 0.41 -10.77 -18.01
N GLN A 42 1.25 -9.93 -17.38
CA GLN A 42 2.22 -9.07 -18.05
C GLN A 42 3.69 -9.37 -17.72
N LYS A 43 3.96 -10.25 -16.73
CA LYS A 43 5.32 -10.53 -16.24
C LYS A 43 6.31 -10.95 -17.34
N ASP A 44 5.82 -11.68 -18.33
CA ASP A 44 6.64 -12.19 -19.45
C ASP A 44 6.54 -11.32 -20.72
N LYS A 45 5.65 -10.32 -20.72
CA LYS A 45 5.35 -9.46 -21.90
C LYS A 45 5.97 -8.08 -21.80
N SER A 46 5.95 -7.47 -20.61
CA SER A 46 6.46 -6.12 -20.38
C SER A 46 7.24 -6.03 -19.07
N PRO A 47 8.57 -5.87 -19.12
CA PRO A 47 9.39 -5.63 -17.93
C PRO A 47 9.02 -4.34 -17.20
N TYR A 48 8.45 -3.35 -17.91
CA TYR A 48 7.96 -2.11 -17.29
C TYR A 48 6.72 -2.39 -16.45
N VAL A 49 5.67 -2.99 -17.04
CA VAL A 49 4.43 -3.30 -16.31
C VAL A 49 4.68 -4.30 -15.19
N ALA A 50 5.51 -5.32 -15.42
CA ALA A 50 5.86 -6.32 -14.42
C ALA A 50 6.45 -5.68 -13.15
N ARG A 51 7.39 -4.74 -13.30
CA ARG A 51 8.00 -4.04 -12.16
C ARG A 51 6.98 -3.18 -11.41
N HIS A 52 6.17 -2.40 -12.12
CA HIS A 52 5.16 -1.54 -11.49
C HIS A 52 4.06 -2.35 -10.80
N ALA A 53 3.56 -3.40 -11.43
CA ALA A 53 2.49 -4.22 -10.88
C ALA A 53 2.97 -5.00 -9.64
N LEU A 54 4.18 -5.56 -9.65
CA LEU A 54 4.72 -6.26 -8.48
C LEU A 54 5.00 -5.29 -7.32
N GLN A 55 5.51 -4.09 -7.61
CA GLN A 55 5.62 -3.02 -6.62
C GLN A 55 4.27 -2.64 -6.02
N ALA A 56 3.23 -2.53 -6.84
CA ALA A 56 1.88 -2.23 -6.37
C ALA A 56 1.33 -3.34 -5.46
N VAL A 57 1.49 -4.61 -5.84
CA VAL A 57 1.09 -5.77 -5.01
C VAL A 57 1.78 -5.72 -3.65
N ALA A 58 3.11 -5.60 -3.64
CA ALA A 58 3.87 -5.59 -2.40
C ALA A 58 3.53 -4.38 -1.52
N TYR A 59 3.33 -3.21 -2.12
CA TYR A 59 2.95 -2.00 -1.40
C TYR A 59 1.56 -2.09 -0.78
N GLN A 60 0.55 -2.49 -1.55
CA GLN A 60 -0.83 -2.62 -1.06
C GLN A 60 -0.93 -3.73 -0.01
N PHE A 61 -0.22 -4.85 -0.19
CA PHE A 61 -0.17 -5.93 0.80
C PHE A 61 0.52 -5.50 2.09
N ALA A 62 1.66 -4.81 2.02
CA ALA A 62 2.33 -4.25 3.20
C ALA A 62 1.44 -3.22 3.92
N GLY A 63 0.75 -2.37 3.16
CA GLY A 63 -0.24 -1.44 3.70
C GLY A 63 -1.35 -2.15 4.45
N LEU A 64 -1.94 -3.21 3.88
CA LEU A 64 -2.96 -4.01 4.53
C LEU A 64 -2.47 -4.60 5.87
N LEU A 65 -1.27 -5.16 5.90
CA LEU A 65 -0.68 -5.70 7.13
C LEU A 65 -0.47 -4.61 8.19
N LEU A 66 0.02 -3.45 7.78
CA LEU A 66 0.19 -2.31 8.68
C LEU A 66 -1.16 -1.83 9.24
N TRP A 67 -2.18 -1.72 8.40
CA TRP A 67 -3.52 -1.33 8.83
C TRP A 67 -4.13 -2.34 9.80
N LEU A 68 -4.05 -3.64 9.48
CA LEU A 68 -4.57 -4.70 10.33
C LEU A 68 -3.84 -4.74 11.69
N GLY A 69 -2.51 -4.62 11.67
CA GLY A 69 -1.71 -4.58 12.90
C GLY A 69 -2.01 -3.37 13.77
N ALA A 70 -2.11 -2.18 13.17
CA ALA A 70 -2.46 -0.96 13.89
C ALA A 70 -3.89 -1.02 14.47
N PHE A 71 -4.85 -1.52 13.70
CA PHE A 71 -6.23 -1.71 14.14
C PHE A 71 -6.32 -2.74 15.27
N PHE A 72 -5.60 -3.86 15.16
CA PHE A 72 -5.56 -4.88 16.21
C PHE A 72 -4.94 -4.35 17.51
N LEU A 73 -3.82 -3.63 17.44
CA LEU A 73 -3.22 -2.99 18.60
C LEU A 73 -4.17 -1.96 19.24
N TYR A 74 -4.86 -1.17 18.42
CA TYR A 74 -5.89 -0.25 18.88
C TYR A 74 -7.01 -0.97 19.63
N MET A 75 -7.51 -2.10 19.12
CA MET A 75 -8.52 -2.92 19.81
C MET A 75 -8.02 -3.46 21.16
N ILE A 76 -6.76 -3.90 21.25
CA ILE A 76 -6.16 -4.33 22.54
C ILE A 76 -6.15 -3.16 23.54
N VAL A 77 -5.71 -1.98 23.12
CA VAL A 77 -5.65 -0.80 23.98
C VAL A 77 -7.04 -0.36 24.43
N ILE A 78 -8.03 -0.37 23.52
CA ILE A 78 -9.41 -0.01 23.84
C ILE A 78 -10.00 -1.02 24.81
N PHE A 79 -10.11 -2.29 24.43
CA PHE A 79 -10.83 -3.27 25.24
C PHE A 79 -10.07 -3.65 26.50
N GLY A 80 -8.76 -3.81 26.40
CA GLY A 80 -7.90 -4.07 27.56
C GLY A 80 -7.83 -2.87 28.50
N GLY A 81 -7.62 -1.67 27.97
CA GLY A 81 -7.56 -0.44 28.76
C GLY A 81 -8.91 -0.08 29.39
N MET A 82 -10.00 -0.12 28.63
CA MET A 82 -11.33 0.12 29.16
C MET A 82 -11.73 -0.93 30.20
N GLY A 83 -11.53 -2.22 29.92
CA GLY A 83 -11.85 -3.30 30.84
C GLY A 83 -11.07 -3.21 32.14
N PHE A 84 -9.79 -2.84 32.07
CA PHE A 84 -8.97 -2.63 33.26
C PHE A 84 -9.40 -1.39 34.07
N LEU A 85 -9.68 -0.27 33.40
CA LEU A 85 -10.09 0.96 34.07
C LEU A 85 -11.47 0.84 34.74
N THR A 86 -12.42 0.13 34.15
CA THR A 86 -13.74 -0.10 34.76
C THR A 86 -13.65 -0.99 36.00
N MET A 87 -12.72 -1.95 36.05
CA MET A 87 -12.46 -2.74 37.27
C MET A 87 -11.88 -1.88 38.39
N LEU A 88 -10.96 -0.96 38.07
CA LEU A 88 -10.33 -0.10 39.07
C LEU A 88 -11.25 1.03 39.56
N ARG A 89 -12.12 1.56 38.69
CA ARG A 89 -12.98 2.72 38.99
C ARG A 89 -14.40 2.52 38.45
N PRO A 90 -15.18 1.56 39.00
CA PRO A 90 -16.47 1.15 38.44
C PRO A 90 -17.59 2.20 38.54
N ARG A 91 -17.41 3.25 39.35
CA ARG A 91 -18.44 4.28 39.62
C ARG A 91 -18.08 5.68 39.11
N GLU A 92 -16.92 5.84 38.49
CA GLU A 92 -16.48 7.12 37.95
C GLU A 92 -16.98 7.29 36.50
N PRO A 93 -17.82 8.29 36.20
CA PRO A 93 -18.20 8.57 34.82
C PRO A 93 -16.96 8.97 34.01
N SER A 94 -16.81 8.40 32.82
CA SER A 94 -15.70 8.70 31.93
C SER A 94 -15.80 10.15 31.43
N GLY A 95 -14.99 11.04 32.01
CA GLY A 95 -14.88 12.42 31.56
C GLY A 95 -14.35 12.54 30.13
N VAL A 96 -14.39 13.75 29.55
CA VAL A 96 -14.10 14.04 28.13
C VAL A 96 -12.71 13.57 27.66
N VAL A 97 -11.75 13.43 28.58
CA VAL A 97 -10.41 12.88 28.30
C VAL A 97 -10.49 11.43 27.78
N PHE A 98 -11.48 10.66 28.22
CA PHE A 98 -11.65 9.26 27.85
C PHE A 98 -11.99 9.09 26.35
N PRO A 99 -13.06 9.70 25.79
CA PRO A 99 -13.31 9.62 24.36
C PRO A 99 -12.20 10.26 23.51
N LEU A 100 -11.52 11.31 23.99
CA LEU A 100 -10.36 11.90 23.30
C LEU A 100 -9.17 10.92 23.20
N PHE A 101 -8.84 10.25 24.30
CA PHE A 101 -7.75 9.26 24.34
C PHE A 101 -7.98 8.11 23.36
N PHE A 102 -9.23 7.69 23.18
CA PHE A 102 -9.59 6.61 22.25
C PHE A 102 -9.80 7.08 20.81
N SER A 103 -10.30 8.30 20.58
CA SER A 103 -10.56 8.80 19.23
C SER A 103 -9.29 9.24 18.48
N LEU A 104 -8.30 9.82 19.19
CA LEU A 104 -7.08 10.34 18.55
C LEU A 104 -6.26 9.26 17.83
N PRO A 105 -5.97 8.08 18.41
CA PRO A 105 -5.27 7.01 17.70
C PRO A 105 -6.04 6.52 16.47
N MET A 106 -7.37 6.47 16.54
CA MET A 106 -8.21 6.06 15.40
C MET A 106 -8.09 7.06 14.25
N CYS A 107 -8.15 8.37 14.53
CA CYS A 107 -7.91 9.41 13.55
C CYS A 107 -6.52 9.28 12.91
N LEU A 108 -5.49 8.98 13.70
CA LEU A 108 -4.13 8.77 13.20
C LEU A 108 -4.04 7.55 12.26
N ILE A 109 -4.69 6.43 12.59
CA ILE A 109 -4.73 5.24 11.72
C ILE A 109 -5.36 5.57 10.36
N PHE A 110 -6.50 6.28 10.35
CA PHE A 110 -7.14 6.70 9.10
C PHE A 110 -6.33 7.72 8.32
N LEU A 111 -5.66 8.66 9.00
CA LEU A 111 -4.78 9.62 8.37
C LEU A 111 -3.61 8.90 7.68
N LEU A 112 -2.94 7.97 8.38
CA LEU A 112 -1.88 7.16 7.81
C LEU A 112 -2.36 6.33 6.62
N TRP A 113 -3.57 5.75 6.72
CA TRP A 113 -4.18 5.03 5.60
C TRP A 113 -4.43 5.92 4.38
N GLY A 114 -4.95 7.13 4.61
CA GLY A 114 -5.13 8.13 3.56
C GLY A 114 -3.81 8.52 2.88
N LEU A 115 -2.73 8.72 3.67
CA LEU A 115 -1.40 9.01 3.14
C LEU A 115 -0.86 7.86 2.27
N LEU A 116 -1.11 6.60 2.65
CA LEU A 116 -0.71 5.44 1.86
C LEU A 116 -1.43 5.40 0.51
N ILE A 117 -2.74 5.66 0.51
CA ILE A 117 -3.54 5.76 -0.72
C ILE A 117 -2.99 6.87 -1.62
N LEU A 118 -2.75 8.07 -1.08
CA LEU A 118 -2.21 9.20 -1.83
C LEU A 118 -0.85 8.88 -2.46
N TYR A 119 0.02 8.20 -1.73
CA TYR A 119 1.33 7.80 -2.28
C TYR A 119 1.20 6.73 -3.38
N GLY A 120 0.25 5.80 -3.26
CA GLY A 120 -0.08 4.86 -4.33
C GLY A 120 -0.66 5.55 -5.57
N LEU A 121 -1.51 6.56 -5.40
CA LEU A 121 -2.04 7.35 -6.51
C LEU A 121 -0.98 8.22 -7.18
N TYR A 122 -0.03 8.75 -6.40
CA TYR A 122 1.14 9.41 -6.95
C TYR A 122 1.97 8.44 -7.81
N ALA A 123 2.17 7.20 -7.36
CA ALA A 123 2.82 6.17 -8.17
C ALA A 123 2.06 5.87 -9.48
N ALA A 124 0.73 5.83 -9.43
CA ALA A 124 -0.12 5.67 -10.61
C ALA A 124 0.06 6.84 -11.60
N TYR A 125 0.07 8.07 -11.11
CA TYR A 125 0.31 9.27 -11.93
C TYR A 125 1.68 9.23 -12.62
N VAL A 126 2.74 8.89 -11.89
CA VAL A 126 4.09 8.77 -12.47
C VAL A 126 4.14 7.66 -13.53
N ALA A 127 3.46 6.53 -13.29
CA ALA A 127 3.39 5.44 -14.24
C ALA A 127 2.63 5.80 -15.53
N LEU A 128 1.56 6.62 -15.44
CA LEU A 128 0.86 7.15 -16.61
C LEU A 128 1.76 8.01 -17.51
N GLN A 129 2.74 8.70 -16.92
CA GLN A 129 3.72 9.48 -17.68
C GLN A 129 4.80 8.61 -18.36
N GLY A 130 4.78 7.28 -18.17
CA GLY A 130 5.81 6.38 -18.68
C GLY A 130 7.14 6.51 -17.94
N ARG A 131 7.14 7.10 -16.75
CA ARG A 131 8.34 7.27 -15.93
C ARG A 131 8.50 6.08 -15.00
N GLU A 132 9.74 5.69 -14.74
CA GLU A 132 10.01 4.68 -13.72
C GLU A 132 9.66 5.24 -12.34
N PHE A 133 8.96 4.42 -11.55
CA PHE A 133 8.64 4.72 -10.16
C PHE A 133 9.25 3.65 -9.25
N ARG A 134 9.64 4.08 -8.04
CA ARG A 134 10.15 3.18 -7.01
C ARG A 134 9.65 3.63 -5.65
N TYR A 135 8.89 2.76 -4.98
CA TYR A 135 8.57 2.94 -3.56
C TYR A 135 9.85 2.93 -2.73
N VAL A 136 9.98 3.87 -1.80
CA VAL A 136 11.21 4.03 -1.00
C VAL A 136 11.57 2.75 -0.23
N ILE A 137 10.58 2.10 0.38
CA ILE A 137 10.78 0.91 1.23
C ILE A 137 10.63 -0.38 0.43
N ILE A 138 9.62 -0.45 -0.45
CA ILE A 138 9.23 -1.68 -1.15
C ILE A 138 10.07 -1.92 -2.42
N GLY A 139 10.57 -0.86 -3.06
CA GLY A 139 11.34 -0.93 -4.30
C GLY A 139 12.52 -1.91 -4.24
N PRO A 140 13.42 -1.81 -3.24
CA PRO A 140 14.56 -2.72 -3.11
C PRO A 140 14.18 -4.19 -2.93
N LEU A 141 13.07 -4.48 -2.25
CA LEU A 141 12.59 -5.85 -2.04
C LEU A 141 12.12 -6.48 -3.35
N VAL A 142 11.39 -5.70 -4.15
CA VAL A 142 10.85 -6.15 -5.44
C VAL A 142 11.95 -6.36 -6.47
N GLU A 143 12.95 -5.47 -6.51
CA GLU A 143 14.12 -5.60 -7.39
C GLU A 143 14.90 -6.90 -7.09
N ARG A 144 15.08 -7.22 -5.80
CA ARG A 144 15.70 -8.49 -5.39
C ARG A 144 14.90 -9.71 -5.86
N PHE A 145 13.58 -9.70 -5.67
CA PHE A 145 12.72 -10.80 -6.11
C PHE A 145 12.83 -11.03 -7.62
N LEU A 146 12.69 -9.97 -8.42
CA LEU A 146 12.80 -10.08 -9.89
C LEU A 146 14.19 -10.51 -10.37
N SER A 147 15.24 -10.24 -9.61
CA SER A 147 16.60 -10.72 -9.93
C SER A 147 16.80 -12.21 -9.65
N SER A 148 16.05 -12.78 -8.70
CA SER A 148 16.15 -14.20 -8.33
C SER A 148 15.36 -15.15 -9.23
N THR A 149 14.40 -14.65 -9.99
CA THR A 149 13.50 -15.46 -10.84
C THR A 149 13.88 -15.43 -12.33
N ARG A 150 15.04 -14.86 -12.67
CA ARG A 150 15.66 -14.95 -14.00
C ARG A 150 16.79 -15.96 -13.98
#